data_AF-A0A1E4HUU6-F1
#
_entry.id   AF-A0A1E4HUU6-F1
#
_cell.length_a   1.000
_cell.length_b   1.000
_cell.length_c   1.000
_cell.angle_alpha   90.00
_cell.angle_beta   90.00
_cell.angle_gamma   90.00
#
_symmetry.space_group_name_H-M   'P 1'
#
loop_
_entity.id
_entity.type
_entity.pdbx_description
1 polymer ?
#
loop_
_entity_poly.entity_id
_entity_poly.type
_entity_poly.pdbx_seq_one_letter_code
_entity_poly.pdbx_strand_id
1 'polypeptide(L)'
;MRKGPAVLLVVVLVIVAGIGVVVWQAVNKPKPGCIVSGDREITLSIEQAEYAATIAAVGYSEGLPEHAVTVALATALQESGLRNLQGGDRDSAGLFQQRPSQGWGTHAQVTDPVYAATAFYRVLREQPDWQDISVTEAAQVVQRSAFPEAYAQWEPQARSIAMALTGQSQAALRCQDVPLRVPGDDVATVAARELGTAKLSGPQPQQRGWAIASWLVAHSARFGLDTVTYDGRTWTSDSGKWTSTGTPDGQLSLHRATSAQ
;
A
#
# COMPACT_ATOMS: atom_id res chain seq x y z
N MET A 1 58.30 12.51 -29.85
CA MET A 1 57.71 11.22 -29.40
C MET A 1 56.19 11.38 -29.33
N ARG A 2 55.43 10.63 -30.14
CA ARG A 2 53.97 10.77 -30.36
C ARG A 2 53.18 10.32 -29.13
N LYS A 3 52.72 11.25 -28.28
CA LYS A 3 51.79 10.97 -27.15
C LYS A 3 50.32 10.76 -27.59
N GLY A 4 50.01 11.05 -28.86
CA GLY A 4 48.63 11.03 -29.41
C GLY A 4 47.83 9.73 -29.22
N PRO A 5 48.35 8.53 -29.55
CA PRO A 5 47.56 7.31 -29.49
C PRO A 5 47.28 6.84 -28.05
N ALA A 6 48.22 7.03 -27.13
CA ALA A 6 48.04 6.66 -25.72
C ALA A 6 47.01 7.57 -25.01
N VAL A 7 47.04 8.89 -25.31
CA VAL A 7 46.04 9.84 -24.79
C VAL A 7 44.66 9.52 -25.33
N LEU A 8 44.54 9.20 -26.63
CA LEU A 8 43.26 8.84 -27.24
C LEU A 8 42.66 7.57 -26.62
N LEU A 9 43.49 6.54 -26.38
CA LEU A 9 43.05 5.29 -25.74
C LEU A 9 42.52 5.53 -24.32
N VAL A 10 43.24 6.33 -23.51
CA VAL A 10 42.81 6.67 -22.15
C VAL A 10 41.50 7.44 -22.17
N VAL A 11 41.33 8.41 -23.06
CA VAL A 11 40.08 9.16 -23.21
C VAL A 11 38.92 8.24 -23.59
N VAL A 12 39.12 7.32 -24.54
CA VAL A 12 38.10 6.35 -24.93
C VAL A 12 37.72 5.43 -23.76
N LEU A 13 38.69 4.93 -23.00
CA LEU A 13 38.43 4.08 -21.83
C LEU A 13 37.65 4.82 -20.74
N VAL A 14 37.97 6.09 -20.49
CA VAL A 14 37.22 6.93 -19.53
C VAL A 14 35.80 7.17 -20.01
N ILE A 15 35.59 7.44 -21.31
CA ILE A 15 34.25 7.61 -21.87
C ILE A 15 33.44 6.31 -21.78
N VAL A 16 34.03 5.16 -22.14
CA VAL A 16 33.36 3.86 -22.06
C VAL A 16 33.03 3.49 -20.62
N ALA A 17 33.94 3.72 -19.67
CA ALA A 17 33.68 3.53 -18.25
C ALA A 17 32.57 4.47 -17.75
N GLY A 18 32.60 5.74 -18.16
CA GLY A 18 31.57 6.73 -17.83
C GLY A 18 30.19 6.34 -18.37
N ILE A 19 30.10 5.92 -19.64
CA ILE A 19 28.86 5.39 -20.24
C ILE A 19 28.41 4.13 -19.50
N GLY A 20 29.34 3.23 -19.17
CA GLY A 20 29.05 2.01 -18.41
C GLY A 20 28.45 2.32 -17.03
N VAL A 21 28.99 3.31 -16.31
CA VAL A 21 28.44 3.76 -15.02
C VAL A 21 27.04 4.36 -15.19
N VAL A 22 26.84 5.22 -16.19
CA VAL A 22 25.52 5.85 -16.44
C VAL A 22 24.46 4.81 -16.80
N VAL A 23 24.79 3.85 -17.69
CA VAL A 23 23.89 2.77 -18.07
C VAL A 23 23.59 1.86 -16.88
N TRP A 24 24.62 1.49 -16.10
CA TRP A 24 24.46 0.68 -14.90
C TRP A 24 23.56 1.37 -13.86
N GLN A 25 23.74 2.67 -13.65
CA GLN A 25 22.88 3.46 -12.77
C GLN A 25 21.45 3.50 -13.28
N ALA A 26 21.24 3.79 -14.57
CA ALA A 26 19.90 3.88 -15.16
C ALA A 26 19.12 2.55 -15.10
N VAL A 27 19.79 1.42 -15.31
CA VAL A 27 19.17 0.08 -15.26
C VAL A 27 18.91 -0.40 -13.83
N ASN A 28 19.75 0.01 -12.86
CA ASN A 28 19.60 -0.37 -11.45
C ASN A 28 18.88 0.68 -10.60
N LYS A 29 18.32 1.74 -11.20
CA LYS A 29 17.47 2.67 -10.45
C LYS A 29 16.29 1.88 -9.86
N PRO A 30 16.02 1.99 -8.55
CA PRO A 30 14.85 1.35 -7.99
C PRO A 30 13.60 1.88 -8.69
N LYS A 31 12.65 0.98 -8.94
CA LYS A 31 11.36 1.39 -9.51
C LYS A 31 10.51 2.02 -8.41
N PRO A 32 9.66 3.01 -8.75
CA PRO A 32 8.62 3.49 -7.86
C PRO A 32 7.79 2.34 -7.30
N GLY A 33 7.63 2.29 -6.00
CA GLY A 33 6.91 1.21 -5.35
C GLY A 33 7.02 1.24 -3.84
N CYS A 34 6.27 0.35 -3.21
CA CYS A 34 6.26 0.16 -1.78
C CYS A 34 6.75 -1.23 -1.42
N ILE A 35 7.40 -1.32 -0.26
CA ILE A 35 7.88 -2.58 0.30
C ILE A 35 7.30 -2.70 1.71
N VAL A 36 6.69 -3.84 1.98
CA VAL A 36 6.30 -4.26 3.32
C VAL A 36 7.37 -5.20 3.85
N SER A 37 7.98 -4.83 4.98
CA SER A 37 8.93 -5.67 5.70
C SER A 37 8.20 -6.59 6.69
N GLY A 38 8.61 -7.85 6.74
CA GLY A 38 8.11 -8.90 7.62
C GLY A 38 9.04 -10.12 7.53
N ASP A 39 8.49 -11.33 7.63
CA ASP A 39 9.27 -12.58 7.42
C ASP A 39 9.90 -12.66 6.02
N ARG A 40 9.27 -12.00 5.06
CA ARG A 40 9.73 -11.82 3.68
C ARG A 40 9.36 -10.42 3.22
N GLU A 41 10.22 -9.82 2.39
CA GLU A 41 9.88 -8.53 1.77
C GLU A 41 8.79 -8.73 0.70
N ILE A 42 7.74 -7.92 0.78
CA ILE A 42 6.64 -7.90 -0.20
C ILE A 42 6.74 -6.60 -0.96
N THR A 43 6.88 -6.69 -2.28
CA THR A 43 6.91 -5.52 -3.16
C THR A 43 5.51 -5.27 -3.73
N LEU A 44 5.06 -4.02 -3.66
CA LEU A 44 3.80 -3.52 -4.20
C LEU A 44 4.09 -2.36 -5.15
N SER A 45 3.30 -2.22 -6.20
CA SER A 45 3.24 -0.92 -6.88
C SER A 45 2.65 0.13 -5.93
N ILE A 46 2.86 1.42 -6.23
CA ILE A 46 2.23 2.52 -5.48
C ILE A 46 0.70 2.33 -5.45
N GLU A 47 0.10 2.00 -6.60
CA GLU A 47 -1.35 1.76 -6.71
C GLU A 47 -1.83 0.57 -5.84
N GLN A 48 -1.09 -0.54 -5.83
CA GLN A 48 -1.43 -1.69 -4.98
C GLN A 48 -1.33 -1.35 -3.50
N ALA A 49 -0.34 -0.55 -3.11
CA ALA A 49 -0.18 -0.10 -1.73
C ALA A 49 -1.33 0.84 -1.31
N GLU A 50 -1.75 1.76 -2.17
CA GLU A 50 -2.92 2.62 -1.94
C GLU A 50 -4.18 1.79 -1.68
N TYR A 51 -4.53 0.86 -2.58
CA TYR A 51 -5.73 0.05 -2.39
C TYR A 51 -5.65 -0.90 -1.19
N ALA A 52 -4.48 -1.48 -0.91
CA ALA A 52 -4.28 -2.27 0.30
C ALA A 52 -4.49 -1.42 1.56
N ALA A 53 -3.94 -0.19 1.57
CA ALA A 53 -4.12 0.76 2.67
C ALA A 53 -5.58 1.17 2.85
N THR A 54 -6.34 1.37 1.77
CA THR A 54 -7.79 1.62 1.86
C THR A 54 -8.54 0.44 2.47
N ILE A 55 -8.29 -0.80 2.02
CA ILE A 55 -8.94 -2.02 2.59
C ILE A 55 -8.65 -2.14 4.09
N ALA A 56 -7.40 -1.92 4.49
CA ALA A 56 -6.97 -2.00 5.88
C ALA A 56 -7.54 -0.86 6.74
N ALA A 57 -7.55 0.37 6.22
CA ALA A 57 -8.10 1.54 6.90
C ALA A 57 -9.59 1.36 7.18
N VAL A 58 -10.36 0.91 6.19
CA VAL A 58 -11.81 0.65 6.36
C VAL A 58 -12.04 -0.39 7.44
N GLY A 59 -11.34 -1.54 7.39
CA GLY A 59 -11.51 -2.60 8.38
C GLY A 59 -11.12 -2.14 9.79
N TYR A 60 -10.02 -1.42 9.92
CA TYR A 60 -9.59 -0.83 11.19
C TYR A 60 -10.60 0.20 11.73
N SER A 61 -11.16 1.05 10.86
CA SER A 61 -12.17 2.05 11.23
C SER A 61 -13.48 1.44 11.71
N GLU A 62 -13.83 0.26 11.20
CA GLU A 62 -15.00 -0.53 11.63
C GLU A 62 -14.72 -1.36 12.89
N GLY A 63 -13.52 -1.26 13.47
CA GLY A 63 -13.14 -1.99 14.68
C GLY A 63 -12.89 -3.49 14.45
N LEU A 64 -12.59 -3.89 13.22
CA LEU A 64 -12.35 -5.29 12.89
C LEU A 64 -10.94 -5.73 13.31
N PRO A 65 -10.77 -7.00 13.74
CA PRO A 65 -9.47 -7.57 14.03
C PRO A 65 -8.59 -7.67 12.76
N GLU A 66 -7.27 -7.78 12.97
CA GLU A 66 -6.30 -7.95 11.88
C GLU A 66 -6.63 -9.15 10.98
N HIS A 67 -7.15 -10.24 11.56
CA HIS A 67 -7.63 -11.39 10.79
C HIS A 67 -8.62 -11.00 9.68
N ALA A 68 -9.58 -10.11 9.95
CA ALA A 68 -10.54 -9.65 8.95
C ALA A 68 -9.84 -8.93 7.79
N VAL A 69 -8.88 -8.07 8.12
CA VAL A 69 -8.09 -7.33 7.13
C VAL A 69 -7.25 -8.28 6.28
N THR A 70 -6.68 -9.31 6.89
CA THR A 70 -5.96 -10.38 6.18
C THR A 70 -6.87 -11.14 5.22
N VAL A 71 -8.09 -11.50 5.62
CA VAL A 71 -9.09 -12.13 4.74
C VAL A 71 -9.43 -11.23 3.55
N ALA A 72 -9.70 -9.95 3.79
CA ALA A 72 -10.02 -9.00 2.72
C ALA A 72 -8.85 -8.80 1.74
N LEU A 73 -7.63 -8.65 2.25
CA LEU A 73 -6.44 -8.49 1.41
C LEU A 73 -6.12 -9.75 0.60
N ALA A 74 -6.23 -10.94 1.20
CA ALA A 74 -6.05 -12.21 0.49
C ALA A 74 -7.10 -12.36 -0.63
N THR A 75 -8.34 -11.96 -0.36
CA THR A 75 -9.41 -11.95 -1.34
C THR A 75 -9.10 -10.99 -2.49
N ALA A 76 -8.77 -9.72 -2.19
CA ALA A 76 -8.49 -8.74 -3.24
C ALA A 76 -7.23 -9.08 -4.07
N LEU A 77 -6.22 -9.73 -3.45
CA LEU A 77 -5.07 -10.28 -4.16
C LEU A 77 -5.49 -11.37 -5.16
N GLN A 78 -6.35 -12.30 -4.73
CA GLN A 78 -6.83 -13.38 -5.60
C GLN A 78 -7.74 -12.87 -6.72
N GLU A 79 -8.62 -11.91 -6.42
CA GLU A 79 -9.67 -11.46 -7.35
C GLU A 79 -9.15 -10.46 -8.38
N SER A 80 -8.24 -9.58 -7.99
CA SER A 80 -7.79 -8.48 -8.86
C SER A 80 -6.29 -8.22 -8.82
N GLY A 81 -5.53 -8.92 -7.98
CA GLY A 81 -4.14 -8.59 -7.71
C GLY A 81 -3.98 -7.23 -7.03
N LEU A 82 -4.94 -6.83 -6.16
CA LEU A 82 -5.04 -5.50 -5.56
C LEU A 82 -5.18 -4.37 -6.60
N ARG A 83 -6.05 -4.54 -7.59
CA ARG A 83 -6.33 -3.52 -8.61
C ARG A 83 -7.82 -3.20 -8.65
N ASN A 84 -8.17 -1.93 -8.68
CA ASN A 84 -9.57 -1.52 -8.79
C ASN A 84 -10.04 -1.58 -10.25
N LEU A 85 -10.37 -2.78 -10.72
CA LEU A 85 -10.69 -3.03 -12.12
C LEU A 85 -12.07 -2.48 -12.48
N GLN A 86 -12.20 -1.86 -13.65
CA GLN A 86 -13.47 -1.34 -14.15
C GLN A 86 -14.44 -2.45 -14.64
N GLY A 87 -13.94 -3.68 -14.80
CA GLY A 87 -14.74 -4.83 -15.22
C GLY A 87 -13.91 -6.12 -15.17
N GLY A 88 -14.59 -7.26 -15.31
CA GLY A 88 -14.02 -8.60 -15.33
C GLY A 88 -14.98 -9.61 -15.95
N ASP A 89 -15.12 -10.79 -15.35
CA ASP A 89 -16.09 -11.79 -15.80
C ASP A 89 -17.54 -11.29 -15.59
N ARG A 90 -18.33 -11.31 -16.67
CA ARG A 90 -19.70 -10.80 -16.71
C ARG A 90 -19.76 -9.31 -16.30
N ASP A 91 -20.32 -9.02 -15.13
CA ASP A 91 -20.45 -7.68 -14.56
C ASP A 91 -19.62 -7.51 -13.28
N SER A 92 -18.67 -8.40 -13.00
CA SER A 92 -17.75 -8.23 -11.88
C SER A 92 -16.90 -6.97 -12.06
N ALA A 93 -16.67 -6.24 -10.97
CA ALA A 93 -15.79 -5.08 -10.99
C ALA A 93 -15.18 -4.80 -9.60
N GLY A 94 -14.21 -3.91 -9.57
CA GLY A 94 -13.53 -3.44 -8.37
C GLY A 94 -12.51 -4.41 -7.80
N LEU A 95 -12.03 -4.07 -6.59
CA LEU A 95 -10.97 -4.79 -5.88
C LEU A 95 -11.30 -6.27 -5.60
N PHE A 96 -12.58 -6.54 -5.31
CA PHE A 96 -13.08 -7.85 -4.91
C PHE A 96 -13.83 -8.57 -6.04
N GLN A 97 -13.83 -8.01 -7.26
CA GLN A 97 -14.61 -8.53 -8.40
C GLN A 97 -16.08 -8.82 -8.03
N GLN A 98 -16.66 -7.94 -7.24
CA GLN A 98 -18.06 -8.03 -6.80
C GLN A 98 -19.01 -7.79 -7.97
N ARG A 99 -20.13 -8.52 -8.01
CA ARG A 99 -21.10 -8.48 -9.11
C ARG A 99 -22.36 -7.71 -8.73
N PRO A 100 -22.67 -6.57 -9.40
CA PRO A 100 -23.92 -5.85 -9.21
C PRO A 100 -25.17 -6.73 -9.35
N SER A 101 -25.21 -7.61 -10.35
CA SER A 101 -26.31 -8.56 -10.59
C SER A 101 -26.51 -9.60 -9.48
N GLN A 102 -25.55 -9.76 -8.55
CA GLN A 102 -25.67 -10.62 -7.38
C GLN A 102 -25.99 -9.84 -6.09
N GLY A 103 -26.31 -8.54 -6.20
CA GLY A 103 -26.75 -7.73 -5.06
C GLY A 103 -25.61 -7.07 -4.28
N TRP A 104 -24.38 -7.05 -4.81
CA TRP A 104 -23.26 -6.38 -4.17
C TRP A 104 -23.30 -4.84 -4.24
N GLY A 105 -24.20 -4.27 -5.05
CA GLY A 105 -24.34 -2.82 -5.24
C GLY A 105 -24.47 -2.46 -6.72
N THR A 106 -24.40 -1.18 -7.06
CA THR A 106 -24.26 -0.70 -8.44
C THR A 106 -22.81 -0.79 -8.93
N HIS A 107 -22.57 -0.69 -10.25
CA HIS A 107 -21.21 -0.66 -10.80
C HIS A 107 -20.33 0.44 -10.18
N ALA A 108 -20.88 1.65 -10.03
CA ALA A 108 -20.20 2.78 -9.36
C ALA A 108 -19.86 2.49 -7.90
N GLN A 109 -20.69 1.71 -7.21
CA GLN A 109 -20.45 1.32 -5.83
C GLN A 109 -19.38 0.22 -5.72
N VAL A 110 -19.44 -0.84 -6.52
CA VAL A 110 -18.43 -1.91 -6.45
C VAL A 110 -17.05 -1.49 -6.96
N THR A 111 -16.97 -0.43 -7.77
CA THR A 111 -15.71 0.22 -8.20
C THR A 111 -15.24 1.33 -7.27
N ASP A 112 -15.97 1.61 -6.19
CA ASP A 112 -15.53 2.49 -5.13
C ASP A 112 -14.84 1.65 -4.03
N PRO A 113 -13.51 1.79 -3.82
CA PRO A 113 -12.75 0.94 -2.90
C PRO A 113 -13.29 0.88 -1.47
N VAL A 114 -13.79 2.01 -0.94
CA VAL A 114 -14.32 2.05 0.42
C VAL A 114 -15.65 1.33 0.50
N TYR A 115 -16.55 1.57 -0.47
CA TYR A 115 -17.82 0.87 -0.51
C TYR A 115 -17.60 -0.64 -0.67
N ALA A 116 -16.74 -1.05 -1.60
CA ALA A 116 -16.48 -2.45 -1.88
C ALA A 116 -15.89 -3.17 -0.65
N ALA A 117 -14.96 -2.53 0.07
CA ALA A 117 -14.39 -3.05 1.31
C ALA A 117 -15.43 -3.12 2.44
N THR A 118 -16.20 -2.06 2.68
CA THR A 118 -17.29 -2.07 3.68
C THR A 118 -18.34 -3.14 3.36
N ALA A 119 -18.71 -3.31 2.09
CA ALA A 119 -19.64 -4.35 1.65
C ALA A 119 -19.07 -5.75 1.90
N PHE A 120 -17.78 -5.97 1.61
CA PHE A 120 -17.08 -7.21 1.90
C PHE A 120 -17.11 -7.54 3.40
N TYR A 121 -16.69 -6.59 4.25
CA TYR A 121 -16.66 -6.79 5.70
C TYR A 121 -18.05 -6.99 6.32
N ARG A 122 -19.09 -6.37 5.75
CA ARG A 122 -20.48 -6.63 6.16
C ARG A 122 -20.85 -8.09 5.95
N VAL A 123 -20.58 -8.65 4.76
CA VAL A 123 -20.87 -10.06 4.46
C VAL A 123 -20.01 -11.00 5.30
N LEU A 124 -18.73 -10.68 5.50
CA LEU A 124 -17.83 -11.47 6.35
C LEU A 124 -18.37 -11.60 7.78
N ARG A 125 -18.85 -10.49 8.37
CA ARG A 125 -19.40 -10.46 9.74
C ARG A 125 -20.66 -11.30 9.93
N GLU A 126 -21.39 -11.57 8.85
CA GLU A 126 -22.59 -12.40 8.87
C GLU A 126 -22.28 -13.90 8.85
N GLN A 127 -21.04 -14.30 8.56
CA GLN A 127 -20.67 -15.71 8.51
C GLN A 127 -20.41 -16.25 9.92
N PRO A 128 -20.84 -17.47 10.26
CA PRO A 128 -20.53 -18.09 11.53
C PRO A 128 -19.02 -18.32 11.66
N ASP A 129 -18.49 -18.15 12.86
CA ASP A 129 -17.10 -18.49 13.24
C ASP A 129 -16.00 -17.87 12.36
N TRP A 130 -16.32 -16.82 11.59
CA TRP A 130 -15.40 -16.21 10.62
C TRP A 130 -14.08 -15.72 11.24
N GLN A 131 -14.08 -15.45 12.55
CA GLN A 131 -12.90 -15.01 13.30
C GLN A 131 -11.93 -16.15 13.61
N ASP A 132 -12.43 -17.39 13.65
CA ASP A 132 -11.71 -18.56 14.14
C ASP A 132 -11.34 -19.55 13.01
N ILE A 133 -12.01 -19.44 11.85
CA ILE A 133 -11.70 -20.24 10.66
C ILE A 133 -10.46 -19.72 9.91
N SER A 134 -9.97 -20.53 8.98
CA SER A 134 -8.81 -20.14 8.16
C SER A 134 -9.13 -18.96 7.23
N VAL A 135 -8.10 -18.23 6.82
CA VAL A 135 -8.25 -17.08 5.90
C VAL A 135 -8.90 -17.50 4.58
N THR A 136 -8.50 -18.66 4.06
CA THR A 136 -9.06 -19.26 2.84
C THR A 136 -10.53 -19.60 3.00
N GLU A 137 -10.90 -20.20 4.12
CA GLU A 137 -12.29 -20.58 4.40
C GLU A 137 -13.17 -19.33 4.55
N ALA A 138 -12.70 -18.33 5.32
CA ALA A 138 -13.36 -17.04 5.46
C ALA A 138 -13.55 -16.31 4.12
N ALA A 139 -12.51 -16.26 3.27
CA ALA A 139 -12.60 -15.67 1.94
C ALA A 139 -13.59 -16.43 1.04
N GLN A 140 -13.55 -17.76 1.10
CA GLN A 140 -14.42 -18.62 0.31
C GLN A 140 -15.90 -18.50 0.73
N VAL A 141 -16.23 -18.40 2.02
CA VAL A 141 -17.64 -18.25 2.44
C VAL A 141 -18.24 -16.92 1.98
N VAL A 142 -17.42 -15.87 1.87
CA VAL A 142 -17.83 -14.56 1.36
C VAL A 142 -17.98 -14.57 -0.17
N GLN A 143 -16.95 -15.01 -0.91
CA GLN A 143 -16.93 -14.93 -2.37
C GLN A 143 -17.65 -16.08 -3.06
N ARG A 144 -17.73 -17.26 -2.44
CA ARG A 144 -18.29 -18.50 -2.99
C ARG A 144 -17.70 -18.85 -4.37
N SER A 145 -16.37 -18.84 -4.46
CA SER A 145 -15.63 -19.13 -5.71
C SER A 145 -15.69 -20.62 -6.07
N ALA A 146 -15.46 -20.92 -7.36
CA ALA A 146 -15.31 -22.30 -7.84
C ALA A 146 -13.98 -22.95 -7.42
N PHE A 147 -13.03 -22.17 -6.90
CA PHE A 147 -11.70 -22.64 -6.48
C PHE A 147 -11.37 -22.22 -5.04
N PRO A 148 -11.94 -22.89 -4.02
CA PRO A 148 -11.76 -22.53 -2.61
C PRO A 148 -10.30 -22.36 -2.18
N GLU A 149 -9.43 -23.27 -2.60
CA GLU A 149 -8.02 -23.27 -2.17
C GLU A 149 -7.17 -22.16 -2.78
N ALA A 150 -7.69 -21.40 -3.76
CA ALA A 150 -6.92 -20.37 -4.45
C ALA A 150 -6.52 -19.21 -3.53
N TYR A 151 -7.25 -18.96 -2.44
CA TYR A 151 -6.91 -17.88 -1.50
C TYR A 151 -5.72 -18.24 -0.60
N ALA A 152 -5.50 -19.53 -0.33
CA ALA A 152 -4.50 -19.99 0.63
C ALA A 152 -3.08 -19.53 0.27
N GLN A 153 -2.77 -19.45 -1.02
CA GLN A 153 -1.47 -18.98 -1.50
C GLN A 153 -1.15 -17.53 -1.10
N TRP A 154 -2.19 -16.70 -0.92
CA TRP A 154 -2.05 -15.27 -0.63
C TRP A 154 -1.98 -14.97 0.86
N GLU A 155 -2.40 -15.90 1.73
CA GLU A 155 -2.48 -15.67 3.17
C GLU A 155 -1.18 -15.12 3.78
N PRO A 156 0.02 -15.69 3.52
CA PRO A 156 1.25 -15.17 4.11
C PRO A 156 1.55 -13.72 3.71
N GLN A 157 1.29 -13.38 2.44
CA GLN A 157 1.48 -12.03 1.91
C GLN A 157 0.45 -11.06 2.51
N ALA A 158 -0.83 -11.45 2.50
CA ALA A 158 -1.92 -10.65 3.03
C ALA A 158 -1.72 -10.34 4.52
N ARG A 159 -1.27 -11.32 5.32
CA ARG A 159 -1.00 -11.15 6.75
C ARG A 159 0.09 -10.11 7.02
N SER A 160 1.21 -10.19 6.31
CA SER A 160 2.29 -9.21 6.46
C SER A 160 1.84 -7.79 6.07
N ILE A 161 1.05 -7.66 5.00
CA ILE A 161 0.46 -6.38 4.58
C ILE A 161 -0.51 -5.86 5.67
N ALA A 162 -1.40 -6.72 6.19
CA ALA A 162 -2.34 -6.36 7.23
C ALA A 162 -1.64 -5.87 8.50
N MET A 163 -0.61 -6.58 8.98
CA MET A 163 0.15 -6.19 10.16
C MET A 163 0.81 -4.81 10.00
N ALA A 164 1.38 -4.51 8.82
CA ALA A 164 2.00 -3.22 8.54
C ALA A 164 0.98 -2.07 8.46
N LEU A 165 -0.17 -2.31 7.83
CA LEU A 165 -1.19 -1.29 7.60
C LEU A 165 -2.13 -1.06 8.80
N THR A 166 -2.27 -2.05 9.69
CA THR A 166 -3.02 -1.93 10.95
C THR A 166 -2.15 -1.50 12.14
N GLY A 167 -0.89 -1.16 11.88
CA GLY A 167 0.04 -0.62 12.87
C GLY A 167 0.58 -1.64 13.88
N GLN A 168 0.39 -2.94 13.64
CA GLN A 168 0.98 -4.02 14.45
C GLN A 168 2.51 -4.10 14.23
N SER A 169 2.94 -3.91 12.98
CA SER A 169 4.37 -3.85 12.62
C SER A 169 4.78 -2.40 12.38
N GLN A 170 5.50 -1.83 13.34
CA GLN A 170 5.94 -0.44 13.31
C GLN A 170 6.92 -0.18 12.16
N ALA A 171 6.74 0.92 11.43
CA ALA A 171 7.61 1.34 10.32
C ALA A 171 7.84 0.25 9.25
N ALA A 172 6.90 -0.69 9.09
CA ALA A 172 7.06 -1.85 8.22
C ALA A 172 6.74 -1.57 6.74
N LEU A 173 5.82 -0.63 6.47
CA LEU A 173 5.56 -0.16 5.10
C LEU A 173 6.49 1.02 4.77
N ARG A 174 7.18 0.92 3.64
CA ARG A 174 7.99 2.01 3.09
C ARG A 174 7.71 2.15 1.60
N CYS A 175 7.56 3.37 1.09
CA CYS A 175 7.45 3.64 -0.34
C CYS A 175 8.65 4.46 -0.80
N GLN A 176 9.16 4.22 -2.00
CA GLN A 176 10.36 4.87 -2.53
C GLN A 176 10.12 5.34 -3.97
N ASP A 177 10.87 6.35 -4.40
CA ASP A 177 10.78 6.95 -5.74
C ASP A 177 9.32 7.32 -6.09
N VAL A 178 8.60 7.90 -5.13
CA VAL A 178 7.17 8.15 -5.23
C VAL A 178 6.89 9.31 -6.19
N PRO A 179 6.08 9.14 -7.26
CA PRO A 179 5.73 10.22 -8.17
C PRO A 179 4.65 11.12 -7.54
N LEU A 180 5.08 12.09 -6.74
CA LEU A 180 4.19 12.98 -5.99
C LEU A 180 3.31 13.85 -6.90
N ARG A 181 1.99 13.82 -6.66
CA ARG A 181 1.04 14.76 -7.29
C ARG A 181 1.07 16.09 -6.54
N VAL A 182 1.33 17.19 -7.26
CA VAL A 182 1.36 18.55 -6.69
C VAL A 182 0.51 19.49 -7.57
N PRO A 183 -0.60 20.06 -7.07
CA PRO A 183 -1.19 19.82 -5.75
C PRO A 183 -1.84 18.43 -5.66
N GLY A 184 -1.66 17.75 -4.53
CA GLY A 184 -2.33 16.48 -4.24
C GLY A 184 -3.77 16.66 -3.77
N ASP A 185 -4.50 15.55 -3.68
CA ASP A 185 -5.89 15.53 -3.22
C ASP A 185 -6.02 16.01 -1.75
N ASP A 186 -7.25 16.28 -1.30
CA ASP A 186 -7.49 16.61 0.11
C ASP A 186 -7.40 15.37 1.03
N VAL A 187 -6.21 15.20 1.63
CA VAL A 187 -5.91 14.14 2.61
C VAL A 187 -6.96 14.03 3.73
N ALA A 188 -7.50 15.15 4.23
CA ALA A 188 -8.39 15.13 5.38
C ALA A 188 -9.75 14.54 5.02
N THR A 189 -10.28 14.89 3.85
CA THR A 189 -11.53 14.34 3.32
C THR A 189 -11.40 12.83 3.07
N VAL A 190 -10.30 12.38 2.46
CA VAL A 190 -10.10 10.95 2.19
C VAL A 190 -9.87 10.17 3.50
N ALA A 191 -9.07 10.70 4.43
CA ALA A 191 -8.86 10.08 5.73
C ALA A 191 -10.15 9.98 6.55
N ALA A 192 -11.02 11.00 6.52
CA ALA A 192 -12.32 10.92 7.19
C ALA A 192 -13.16 9.76 6.65
N ARG A 193 -13.07 9.48 5.35
CA ARG A 193 -13.80 8.41 4.68
C ARG A 193 -13.20 7.02 4.91
N GLU A 194 -11.87 6.89 4.86
CA GLU A 194 -11.18 5.60 4.94
C GLU A 194 -10.80 5.21 6.37
N LEU A 195 -10.29 6.15 7.17
CA LEU A 195 -9.81 5.92 8.54
C LEU A 195 -10.84 6.29 9.62
N GLY A 196 -11.98 6.88 9.23
CA GLY A 196 -12.97 7.41 10.17
C GLY A 196 -12.46 8.61 10.99
N THR A 197 -11.40 9.29 10.55
CA THR A 197 -10.84 10.46 11.23
C THR A 197 -10.10 11.39 10.26
N ALA A 198 -10.25 12.70 10.45
CA ALA A 198 -9.43 13.72 9.77
C ALA A 198 -8.22 14.18 10.63
N LYS A 199 -8.08 13.65 11.86
CA LYS A 199 -6.99 14.02 12.77
C LYS A 199 -5.71 13.27 12.38
N LEU A 200 -4.93 13.88 11.49
CA LEU A 200 -3.70 13.34 10.92
C LEU A 200 -2.42 13.97 11.50
N SER A 201 -2.53 14.65 12.64
CA SER A 201 -1.39 15.25 13.32
C SER A 201 -1.55 15.26 14.85
N GLY A 202 -0.42 15.46 15.53
CA GLY A 202 -0.33 15.52 16.99
C GLY A 202 -0.36 14.14 17.65
N PRO A 203 -0.73 14.07 18.94
CA PRO A 203 -0.67 12.83 19.71
C PRO A 203 -1.63 11.77 19.17
N GLN A 204 -1.11 10.55 18.97
CA GLN A 204 -1.88 9.36 18.56
C GLN A 204 -1.50 8.14 19.42
N PRO A 205 -2.46 7.26 19.78
CA PRO A 205 -2.15 5.95 20.38
C PRO A 205 -1.23 5.14 19.47
N GLN A 206 -0.28 4.39 20.05
CA GLN A 206 0.83 3.77 19.32
C GLN A 206 0.39 2.99 18.06
N GLN A 207 -0.50 2.01 18.23
CA GLN A 207 -0.97 1.20 17.11
C GLN A 207 -1.72 2.04 16.06
N ARG A 208 -2.61 2.94 16.51
CA ARG A 208 -3.40 3.80 15.61
C ARG A 208 -2.52 4.77 14.84
N GLY A 209 -1.53 5.36 15.49
CA GLY A 209 -0.61 6.28 14.84
C GLY A 209 0.27 5.58 13.80
N TRP A 210 0.71 4.34 14.05
CA TRP A 210 1.40 3.53 13.04
C TRP A 210 0.49 3.13 11.87
N ALA A 211 -0.79 2.81 12.13
CA ALA A 211 -1.76 2.56 11.07
C ALA A 211 -1.97 3.80 10.18
N ILE A 212 -2.14 4.99 10.79
CA ILE A 212 -2.30 6.25 10.06
C ILE A 212 -1.00 6.60 9.29
N ALA A 213 0.16 6.44 9.91
CA ALA A 213 1.45 6.70 9.28
C ALA A 213 1.68 5.80 8.06
N SER A 214 1.40 4.50 8.16
CA SER A 214 1.45 3.57 7.02
C SER A 214 0.44 3.96 5.93
N TRP A 215 -0.78 4.34 6.29
CA TRP A 215 -1.79 4.81 5.33
C TRP A 215 -1.34 6.08 4.58
N LEU A 216 -0.73 7.04 5.29
CA LEU A 216 -0.17 8.26 4.69
C LEU A 216 0.99 7.94 3.72
N VAL A 217 1.89 7.03 4.09
CA VAL A 217 2.99 6.59 3.22
C VAL A 217 2.47 5.88 1.97
N ALA A 218 1.47 5.00 2.11
CA ALA A 218 0.85 4.33 0.97
C ALA A 218 0.22 5.31 -0.04
N HIS A 219 -0.45 6.36 0.46
CA HIS A 219 -1.11 7.38 -0.35
C HIS A 219 -0.24 8.61 -0.67
N SER A 220 1.06 8.53 -0.42
CA SER A 220 1.97 9.67 -0.56
C SER A 220 1.95 10.27 -1.97
N ALA A 221 1.86 9.44 -3.02
CA ALA A 221 1.73 9.89 -4.41
C ALA A 221 0.46 10.74 -4.62
N ARG A 222 -0.70 10.23 -4.20
CA ARG A 222 -2.00 10.89 -4.35
C ARG A 222 -2.08 12.23 -3.62
N PHE A 223 -1.51 12.31 -2.43
CA PHE A 223 -1.59 13.50 -1.56
C PHE A 223 -0.41 14.46 -1.70
N GLY A 224 0.62 14.08 -2.46
CA GLY A 224 1.84 14.85 -2.61
C GLY A 224 2.64 14.93 -1.31
N LEU A 225 2.70 13.84 -0.53
CA LEU A 225 3.41 13.80 0.75
C LEU A 225 4.87 13.39 0.53
N ASP A 226 5.79 14.29 0.86
CA ASP A 226 7.23 14.01 0.82
C ASP A 226 7.78 13.53 2.16
N THR A 227 7.05 13.76 3.26
CA THR A 227 7.50 13.44 4.62
C THR A 227 6.33 13.00 5.49
N VAL A 228 6.54 11.93 6.26
CA VAL A 228 5.64 11.48 7.34
C VAL A 228 6.50 11.17 8.56
N THR A 229 6.12 11.70 9.74
CA THR A 229 6.80 11.40 11.00
C THR A 229 5.84 10.76 11.98
N TYR A 230 6.30 9.74 12.70
CA TYR A 230 5.58 9.21 13.84
C TYR A 230 6.54 8.52 14.81
N ASP A 231 6.32 8.75 16.11
CA ASP A 231 7.00 8.03 17.20
C ASP A 231 8.53 8.07 17.09
N GLY A 232 9.08 9.27 16.88
CA GLY A 232 10.52 9.50 16.72
C GLY A 232 11.12 9.01 15.39
N ARG A 233 10.31 8.54 14.43
CA ARG A 233 10.76 8.11 13.10
C ARG A 233 10.24 9.01 11.99
N THR A 234 11.04 9.17 10.96
CA THR A 234 10.71 9.95 9.76
C THR A 234 10.88 9.10 8.51
N TRP A 235 9.84 9.04 7.68
CA TRP A 235 9.89 8.56 6.31
C TRP A 235 9.94 9.75 5.35
N THR A 236 10.73 9.63 4.27
CA THR A 236 10.74 10.60 3.18
C THR A 236 10.54 9.92 1.82
N SER A 237 9.91 10.60 0.86
CA SER A 237 9.69 10.10 -0.50
C SER A 237 11.00 9.82 -1.25
N ASP A 238 12.02 10.64 -1.00
CA ASP A 238 13.34 10.55 -1.64
C ASP A 238 14.14 9.34 -1.17
N SER A 239 14.21 9.12 0.15
CA SER A 239 14.98 8.00 0.70
C SER A 239 14.20 6.69 0.67
N GLY A 240 12.87 6.81 0.70
CA GLY A 240 11.92 5.75 0.84
C GLY A 240 12.11 4.87 2.07
N LYS A 241 12.75 5.38 3.13
CA LYS A 241 13.08 4.63 4.35
C LYS A 241 12.60 5.37 5.58
N TRP A 242 12.19 4.60 6.58
CA TRP A 242 12.04 5.11 7.94
C TRP A 242 13.41 5.25 8.60
N THR A 243 13.69 6.42 9.14
CA THR A 243 14.92 6.73 9.89
C THR A 243 14.58 7.20 11.29
N SER A 244 15.42 6.86 12.26
CA SER A 244 15.28 7.38 13.62
C SER A 244 15.76 8.83 13.66
N THR A 245 14.86 9.76 13.94
CA THR A 245 15.13 11.21 13.97
C THR A 245 14.89 11.84 15.33
N GLY A 246 14.38 11.07 16.29
CA GLY A 246 14.12 11.52 17.66
C GLY A 246 13.79 10.36 18.60
N THR A 247 13.44 10.69 19.85
CA THR A 247 12.91 9.71 20.80
C THR A 247 11.44 9.40 20.47
N PRO A 248 10.96 8.17 20.73
CA PRO A 248 9.53 7.84 20.65
C PRO A 248 8.69 8.83 21.46
N ASP A 249 7.76 9.52 20.79
CA ASP A 249 6.98 10.64 21.33
C ASP A 249 5.47 10.55 21.03
N GLY A 250 5.06 9.52 20.26
CA GLY A 250 3.68 9.36 19.80
C GLY A 250 3.12 10.54 18.99
N GLN A 251 3.97 11.41 18.43
CA GLN A 251 3.53 12.58 17.65
C GLN A 251 3.51 12.26 16.16
N LEU A 252 2.32 12.33 15.56
CA LEU A 252 2.14 12.22 14.11
C LEU A 252 2.31 13.58 13.45
N SER A 253 3.04 13.64 12.34
CA SER A 253 3.04 14.81 11.45
C SER A 253 3.24 14.39 9.99
N LEU A 254 2.87 15.28 9.08
CA LEU A 254 3.01 15.09 7.64
C LEU A 254 3.39 16.41 6.98
N HIS A 255 4.16 16.33 5.90
CA HIS A 255 4.52 17.47 5.05
C HIS A 255 4.16 17.15 3.59
N ARG A 256 3.70 18.17 2.86
CA ARG A 256 3.39 18.08 1.43
C ARG A 256 4.45 18.80 0.62
N ALA A 257 4.88 18.19 -0.47
CA ALA A 257 5.79 18.80 -1.42
C ALA A 257 5.19 20.10 -1.99
N THR A 258 6.03 21.10 -2.19
CA THR A 258 5.65 22.39 -2.79
C THR A 258 5.91 22.45 -4.30
N SER A 259 6.63 21.46 -4.84
CA SER A 259 6.92 21.29 -6.26
C SER A 259 6.93 19.81 -6.64
N ALA A 260 6.59 19.50 -7.90
CA ALA A 260 6.76 18.15 -8.44
C ALA A 260 8.25 17.76 -8.49
N GLN A 261 8.54 16.49 -8.21
CA GLN A 261 9.88 15.90 -8.27
C GLN A 261 10.14 15.20 -9.60
#